data_AF-A0A5N6BVW3-F1
#
_entry.id   AF-A0A5N6BVW3-F1
#
_cell.length_a   1.000
_cell.length_b   1.000
_cell.length_c   1.000
_cell.angle_alpha   90.00
_cell.angle_beta   90.00
_cell.angle_gamma   90.00
#
_symmetry.space_group_name_H-M   'P 1'
#
loop_
_entity.id
_entity.type
_entity.pdbx_description
1 polymer ?
#
loop_
_entity_poly.entity_id
_entity_poly.type
_entity_poly.pdbx_seq_one_letter_code
_entity_poly.pdbx_strand_id
1 'polypeptide(L)'
;MSRKARKRGSAAAVSVTAVLGAVIPAGPATGAQSALQIYRGTATVVVDSYDYCGGPLSGEHRFIGTSRYRMAAKFITGPPKSAAGRVERNPFYWEFYVGNIGAVGSFQFGSAHVVTASARDLGGNVRDPNLLLGYWVTGRSGTSWSGKLVDSHRAEGATFNHFYGEKTIVPCRNLGTSPFLYAVNAGATVSGRVSSGSAAFTIRGSTYGDNYRFRITFG
;
A
#
# COMPACT_ATOMS: atom_id res chain seq x y z
N MET A 1 -77.70 7.17 42.70
CA MET A 1 -77.20 6.43 43.90
C MET A 1 -76.67 5.06 43.46
N SER A 2 -75.61 4.58 44.11
CA SER A 2 -74.97 3.24 43.99
C SER A 2 -73.93 2.97 42.90
N ARG A 3 -72.65 3.21 43.28
CA ARG A 3 -71.51 2.27 43.35
C ARG A 3 -71.47 1.12 42.32
N LYS A 4 -70.36 0.95 41.58
CA LYS A 4 -69.13 0.23 42.00
C LYS A 4 -68.09 0.15 40.86
N ALA A 5 -66.83 0.08 41.28
CA ALA A 5 -65.61 0.06 40.49
C ALA A 5 -65.39 -1.21 39.65
N ARG A 6 -64.57 -1.09 38.60
CA ARG A 6 -63.54 -2.09 38.29
C ARG A 6 -62.32 -1.45 37.63
N LYS A 7 -61.19 -1.51 38.36
CA LYS A 7 -59.82 -1.27 37.91
C LYS A 7 -59.34 -2.44 37.03
N ARG A 8 -58.72 -2.13 35.89
CA ARG A 8 -57.57 -2.83 35.25
C ARG A 8 -56.94 -1.74 34.35
N GLY A 9 -55.76 -1.18 34.61
CA GLY A 9 -54.48 -1.87 34.72
C GLY A 9 -53.67 -1.47 33.47
N SER A 10 -53.20 -0.23 33.43
CA SER A 10 -52.33 0.27 32.35
C SER A 10 -50.93 -0.32 32.49
N ALA A 11 -50.48 -1.08 31.50
CA ALA A 11 -49.07 -1.37 31.32
C ALA A 11 -48.58 -0.55 30.12
N ALA A 12 -47.80 0.48 30.41
CA ALA A 12 -47.11 1.26 29.40
C ALA A 12 -46.03 0.39 28.75
N ALA A 13 -46.14 0.17 27.43
CA ALA A 13 -45.08 -0.44 26.64
C ALA A 13 -43.96 0.59 26.48
N VAL A 14 -42.86 0.39 27.21
CA VAL A 14 -41.63 1.17 27.06
C VAL A 14 -40.85 0.59 25.89
N SER A 15 -40.78 1.36 24.80
CA SER A 15 -39.91 1.11 23.66
C SER A 15 -38.44 1.21 24.07
N VAL A 16 -37.66 0.17 23.79
CA VAL A 16 -36.18 0.25 23.85
C VAL A 16 -35.65 -0.02 22.45
N THR A 17 -35.42 1.07 21.72
CA THR A 17 -34.67 1.07 20.46
C THR A 17 -33.19 0.85 20.80
N ALA A 18 -32.71 -0.39 20.67
CA ALA A 18 -31.30 -0.69 20.83
C ALA A 18 -30.51 -0.21 19.60
N VAL A 19 -30.01 1.03 19.66
CA VAL A 19 -28.98 1.53 18.76
C VAL A 19 -27.66 0.88 19.18
N LEU A 20 -27.30 -0.25 18.57
CA LEU A 20 -25.94 -0.79 18.65
C LEU A 20 -25.04 0.00 17.72
N GLY A 21 -24.75 1.24 18.11
CA GLY A 21 -23.62 2.00 17.59
C GLY A 21 -22.34 1.43 18.17
N ALA A 22 -21.66 0.56 17.42
CA ALA A 22 -20.29 0.19 17.70
C ALA A 22 -19.40 1.40 17.41
N VAL A 23 -19.28 2.31 18.38
CA VAL A 23 -18.26 3.35 18.37
C VAL A 23 -16.94 2.65 18.69
N ILE A 24 -16.19 2.29 17.66
CA ILE A 24 -14.79 1.91 17.83
C ILE A 24 -14.08 3.19 18.29
N PRO A 25 -13.47 3.24 19.49
CA PRO A 25 -12.63 4.37 19.84
C PRO A 25 -11.42 4.32 18.91
N ALA A 26 -11.36 5.24 17.94
CA ALA A 26 -10.15 5.58 17.23
C ALA A 26 -9.22 6.28 18.25
N GLY A 27 -8.55 5.49 19.08
CA GLY A 27 -7.46 6.00 19.89
C GLY A 27 -6.40 6.60 18.95
N PRO A 28 -5.79 7.74 19.29
CA PRO A 28 -4.68 8.26 18.52
C PRO A 28 -3.59 7.18 18.45
N ALA A 29 -3.03 6.95 17.26
CA ALA A 29 -1.90 6.03 17.11
C ALA A 29 -0.77 6.49 18.04
N THR A 30 -0.60 5.81 19.16
CA THR A 30 0.51 6.02 20.08
C THR A 30 1.81 5.83 19.31
N GLY A 31 2.58 6.91 19.13
CA GLY A 31 3.88 6.89 18.44
C GLY A 31 3.92 7.55 17.05
N ALA A 32 2.97 8.43 16.72
CA ALA A 32 3.01 9.19 15.47
C ALA A 32 4.33 9.99 15.34
N GLN A 33 5.09 9.71 14.28
CA GLN A 33 6.36 10.39 14.03
C GLN A 33 6.09 11.85 13.61
N SER A 34 6.60 12.81 14.36
CA SER A 34 6.26 14.23 14.15
C SER A 34 7.19 14.95 13.16
N ALA A 35 8.37 14.39 12.87
CA ALA A 35 9.40 15.03 12.04
C ALA A 35 9.86 14.12 10.90
N LEU A 36 10.24 14.76 9.78
CA LEU A 36 10.84 14.09 8.63
C LEU A 36 12.17 13.45 9.05
N GLN A 37 12.38 12.18 8.71
CA GLN A 37 13.65 11.49 8.84
C GLN A 37 14.03 10.85 7.51
N ILE A 38 15.32 10.88 7.19
CA ILE A 38 15.86 10.33 5.95
C ILE A 38 16.98 9.36 6.32
N TYR A 39 16.78 8.10 5.98
CA TYR A 39 17.76 7.03 6.10
C TYR A 39 18.36 6.76 4.73
N ARG A 40 19.68 6.84 4.64
CA ARG A 40 20.44 6.50 3.44
C ARG A 40 21.21 5.23 3.71
N GLY A 41 21.22 4.33 2.75
CA GLY A 41 21.87 3.04 2.90
C GLY A 41 22.00 2.34 1.56
N THR A 42 22.22 1.04 1.62
CA THR A 42 22.30 0.19 0.43
C THR A 42 21.13 -0.78 0.42
N ALA A 43 20.53 -0.98 -0.74
CA ALA A 43 19.59 -2.07 -0.97
C ALA A 43 20.25 -3.19 -1.76
N THR A 44 20.13 -4.42 -1.27
CA THR A 44 20.36 -5.63 -2.05
C THR A 44 19.02 -6.13 -2.58
N VAL A 45 18.91 -6.15 -3.91
CA VAL A 45 17.69 -6.53 -4.63
C VAL A 45 17.95 -7.88 -5.31
N VAL A 46 17.03 -8.82 -5.12
CA VAL A 46 16.95 -10.06 -5.89
C VAL A 46 15.61 -10.04 -6.62
N VAL A 47 15.63 -10.23 -7.94
CA VAL A 47 14.44 -10.29 -8.78
C VAL A 47 14.47 -11.59 -9.57
N ASP A 48 13.47 -12.43 -9.35
CA ASP A 48 13.19 -13.60 -10.18
C ASP A 48 12.23 -13.19 -11.29
N SER A 49 12.64 -13.43 -12.53
CA SER A 49 11.91 -13.07 -13.74
C SER A 49 11.17 -14.26 -14.30
N TYR A 50 9.99 -14.00 -14.85
CA TYR A 50 9.12 -15.01 -15.44
C TYR A 50 8.51 -14.52 -16.75
N ASP A 51 8.25 -15.45 -17.66
CA ASP A 51 7.47 -15.25 -18.88
C ASP A 51 6.27 -16.20 -18.94
N TYR A 52 5.42 -16.01 -19.96
CA TYR A 52 4.29 -16.90 -20.26
C TYR A 52 4.54 -17.69 -21.55
N CYS A 53 5.80 -18.05 -21.79
CA CYS A 53 6.24 -18.73 -23.01
C CYS A 53 6.50 -20.21 -22.80
N GLY A 54 6.16 -20.73 -21.62
CA GLY A 54 6.22 -22.16 -21.33
C GLY A 54 5.06 -22.93 -21.96
N GLY A 55 5.22 -24.25 -21.97
CA GLY A 55 4.18 -25.21 -22.35
C GLY A 55 4.03 -25.44 -23.86
N PRO A 56 3.31 -26.52 -24.25
CA PRO A 56 3.13 -26.90 -25.66
C PRO A 56 2.38 -25.86 -26.50
N LEU A 57 1.57 -25.01 -25.86
CA LEU A 57 0.71 -24.04 -26.52
C LEU A 57 1.12 -22.57 -26.30
N SER A 58 2.25 -22.33 -25.60
CA SER A 58 2.65 -21.00 -25.11
C SER A 58 1.58 -20.36 -24.21
N GLY A 59 1.87 -20.28 -22.92
CA GLY A 59 0.97 -19.66 -21.94
C GLY A 59 1.26 -20.07 -20.51
N GLU A 60 2.11 -21.07 -20.31
CA GLU A 60 2.53 -21.45 -18.96
C GLU A 60 3.53 -20.45 -18.41
N HIS A 61 3.31 -20.07 -17.15
CA HIS A 61 4.19 -19.21 -16.40
C HIS A 61 5.50 -19.94 -16.09
N ARG A 62 6.61 -19.44 -16.61
CA ARG A 62 7.92 -20.10 -16.54
C ARG A 62 8.97 -19.15 -15.99
N PHE A 63 9.79 -19.65 -15.07
CA PHE A 63 10.96 -18.94 -14.57
C PHE A 63 12.04 -18.85 -15.66
N ILE A 64 12.59 -17.66 -15.87
CA ILE A 64 13.59 -17.40 -16.91
C ILE A 64 14.93 -16.87 -16.40
N GLY A 65 15.01 -16.49 -15.12
CA GLY A 65 16.29 -16.11 -14.53
C GLY A 65 16.14 -15.26 -13.28
N THR A 66 17.28 -15.04 -12.61
CA THR A 66 17.38 -14.18 -11.43
C THR A 66 18.37 -13.06 -11.69
N SER A 67 17.94 -11.82 -11.47
CA SER A 67 18.81 -10.65 -11.43
C SER A 67 19.12 -10.26 -9.99
N ARG A 68 20.36 -9.82 -9.74
CA ARG A 68 20.81 -9.33 -8.44
C ARG A 68 21.41 -7.96 -8.59
N TYR A 69 20.96 -7.03 -7.77
CA TYR A 69 21.44 -5.66 -7.77
C TYR A 69 21.88 -5.23 -6.37
N ARG A 70 22.90 -4.39 -6.32
CA ARG A 70 23.30 -3.67 -5.11
C ARG A 70 23.29 -2.18 -5.46
N MET A 71 22.36 -1.44 -4.87
CA MET A 71 22.10 -0.05 -5.25
C MET A 71 22.02 0.85 -4.02
N ALA A 72 22.36 2.13 -4.20
CA ALA A 72 22.04 3.15 -3.20
C ALA A 72 20.52 3.22 -3.01
N ALA A 73 20.08 3.40 -1.77
CA ALA A 73 18.67 3.49 -1.43
C ALA A 73 18.41 4.57 -0.39
N LYS A 74 17.18 5.08 -0.40
CA LYS A 74 16.71 6.15 0.48
C LYS A 74 15.35 5.76 1.03
N PHE A 75 15.26 5.67 2.35
CA PHE A 75 14.01 5.51 3.09
C PHE A 75 13.68 6.82 3.79
N ILE A 76 12.48 7.33 3.59
CA ILE A 76 12.01 8.59 4.17
C ILE A 76 10.82 8.26 5.04
N THR A 77 10.78 8.82 6.25
CA THR A 77 9.61 8.75 7.13
C THR A 77 9.19 10.14 7.58
N GLY A 78 7.91 10.31 7.90
CA GLY A 78 7.37 11.60 8.35
C GLY A 78 6.00 11.46 8.99
N PRO A 79 5.34 12.59 9.32
CA PRO A 79 3.98 12.55 9.85
C PRO A 79 3.00 11.94 8.84
N PRO A 80 1.96 11.21 9.29
CA PRO A 80 0.94 10.66 8.42
C PRO A 80 0.37 11.70 7.46
N LYS A 81 0.18 11.34 6.19
CA LYS A 81 -0.39 12.28 5.21
C LYS A 81 -1.86 12.57 5.49
N SER A 82 -2.30 13.79 5.16
CA SER A 82 -3.70 14.20 5.25
C SER A 82 -4.14 14.97 4.01
N ALA A 83 -5.30 14.62 3.45
CA ALA A 83 -5.98 15.38 2.40
C ALA A 83 -7.49 15.05 2.39
N ALA A 84 -8.32 15.97 1.91
CA ALA A 84 -9.77 15.81 1.84
C ALA A 84 -10.44 15.34 3.14
N GLY A 85 -10.01 15.90 4.28
CA GLY A 85 -10.51 15.51 5.61
C GLY A 85 -10.15 14.09 6.05
N ARG A 86 -9.31 13.37 5.28
CA ARG A 86 -8.79 12.04 5.62
C ARG A 86 -7.34 12.13 6.08
N VAL A 87 -6.98 11.26 7.00
CA VAL A 87 -5.61 11.09 7.49
C VAL A 87 -5.19 9.64 7.26
N GLU A 88 -3.94 9.44 6.85
CA GLU A 88 -3.31 8.14 6.71
C GLU A 88 -3.35 7.39 8.06
N ARG A 89 -3.67 6.10 8.03
CA ARG A 89 -3.84 5.27 9.25
C ARG A 89 -2.56 4.63 9.76
N ASN A 90 -1.46 4.76 9.02
CA ASN A 90 -0.17 4.21 9.41
C ASN A 90 0.42 5.01 10.58
N PRO A 91 1.30 4.39 11.40
CA PRO A 91 1.97 5.08 12.50
C PRO A 91 2.83 6.27 12.02
N PHE A 92 3.27 6.24 10.77
CA PHE A 92 3.99 7.32 10.11
C PHE A 92 3.86 7.16 8.59
N TYR A 93 4.00 8.28 7.88
CA TYR A 93 4.17 8.28 6.44
C TYR A 93 5.54 7.72 6.08
N TRP A 94 5.65 6.97 4.98
CA TRP A 94 6.95 6.57 4.46
C TRP A 94 7.03 6.44 2.94
N GLU A 95 8.25 6.65 2.43
CA GLU A 95 8.64 6.38 1.05
C GLU A 95 9.95 5.60 1.03
N PHE A 96 10.10 4.72 0.05
CA PHE A 96 11.34 3.99 -0.16
C PHE A 96 11.72 3.99 -1.64
N TYR A 97 12.95 4.42 -1.91
CA TYR A 97 13.53 4.53 -3.24
C TYR A 97 14.77 3.67 -3.32
N VAL A 98 14.87 2.85 -4.36
CA VAL A 98 16.04 2.00 -4.64
C VAL A 98 16.57 2.34 -6.01
N GLY A 99 17.86 2.71 -6.07
CA GLY A 99 18.52 3.11 -7.31
C GLY A 99 17.99 4.44 -7.88
N ASN A 100 18.28 4.67 -9.16
CA ASN A 100 17.79 5.82 -9.91
C ASN A 100 16.42 5.49 -10.49
N ILE A 101 15.37 6.15 -10.01
CA ILE A 101 13.99 5.92 -10.46
C ILE A 101 13.89 6.16 -11.97
N GLY A 102 13.33 5.18 -12.69
CA GLY A 102 13.33 5.15 -14.15
C GLY A 102 14.34 4.18 -14.75
N ALA A 103 15.43 3.85 -14.03
CA ALA A 103 16.40 2.86 -14.48
C ALA A 103 15.94 1.43 -14.19
N VAL A 104 16.36 0.47 -15.03
CA VAL A 104 16.10 -0.96 -14.80
C VAL A 104 16.68 -1.40 -13.45
N GLY A 105 15.91 -2.17 -12.69
CA GLY A 105 16.28 -2.61 -11.34
C GLY A 105 15.85 -1.65 -10.22
N SER A 106 15.36 -0.45 -10.56
CA SER A 106 14.94 0.55 -9.56
C SER A 106 13.52 0.29 -9.02
N PHE A 107 13.28 0.72 -7.79
CA PHE A 107 11.98 0.61 -7.13
C PHE A 107 11.56 1.91 -6.48
N GLN A 108 10.25 2.14 -6.49
CA GLN A 108 9.58 3.20 -5.74
C GLN A 108 8.45 2.58 -4.91
N PHE A 109 8.41 2.90 -3.62
CA PHE A 109 7.31 2.53 -2.74
C PHE A 109 6.89 3.73 -1.91
N GLY A 110 5.62 3.76 -1.53
CA GLY A 110 5.08 4.77 -0.63
C GLY A 110 3.81 4.32 0.04
N SER A 111 3.64 4.70 1.29
CA SER A 111 2.54 4.30 2.14
C SER A 111 1.21 4.96 1.76
N ALA A 112 1.28 6.22 1.32
CA ALA A 112 0.15 7.01 0.87
C ALA A 112 0.56 8.09 -0.17
N HIS A 113 -0.35 8.45 -1.06
CA HIS A 113 -0.15 9.51 -2.04
C HIS A 113 -1.41 10.39 -2.12
N VAL A 114 -1.20 11.70 -2.30
CA VAL A 114 -2.31 12.64 -2.53
C VAL A 114 -2.37 12.84 -4.02
N VAL A 115 -3.44 12.38 -4.64
CA VAL A 115 -3.66 12.53 -6.08
C VAL A 115 -4.50 13.76 -6.29
N THR A 116 -4.05 14.62 -7.21
CA THR A 116 -4.86 15.72 -7.70
C THR A 116 -5.76 15.18 -8.82
N ALA A 117 -7.00 14.84 -8.48
CA ALA A 117 -8.03 14.52 -9.45
C ALA A 117 -8.78 15.78 -9.87
N SER A 118 -9.49 15.71 -11.01
CA SER A 118 -10.50 16.71 -11.34
C SER A 118 -11.41 16.93 -10.13
N ALA A 119 -11.69 18.20 -9.80
CA ALA A 119 -12.66 18.58 -8.77
C ALA A 119 -14.11 18.16 -9.12
N ARG A 120 -14.29 17.41 -10.22
CA ARG A 120 -15.55 16.82 -10.66
C ARG A 120 -15.34 15.40 -11.16
N ASP A 121 -16.29 14.52 -10.89
CA ASP A 121 -16.32 13.19 -11.49
C ASP A 121 -16.92 13.16 -12.89
N LEU A 122 -16.96 11.98 -13.51
CA LEU A 122 -17.54 11.77 -14.84
C LEU A 122 -19.04 12.10 -14.90
N GLY A 123 -19.74 12.15 -13.76
CA GLY A 123 -21.13 12.59 -13.64
C GLY A 123 -21.27 14.09 -13.33
N GLY A 124 -20.17 14.85 -13.28
CA GLY A 124 -20.16 16.28 -12.98
C GLY A 124 -20.27 16.65 -11.50
N ASN A 125 -20.32 15.67 -10.60
CA ASN A 125 -20.43 15.91 -9.16
C ASN A 125 -19.13 16.47 -8.61
N VAL A 126 -19.23 17.49 -7.75
CA VAL A 126 -18.06 18.08 -7.09
C VAL A 126 -17.35 17.02 -6.23
N ARG A 127 -16.05 16.87 -6.42
CA ARG A 127 -15.15 16.06 -5.60
C ARG A 127 -14.07 16.95 -5.02
N ASP A 128 -13.56 16.59 -3.85
CA ASP A 128 -12.31 17.17 -3.38
C ASP A 128 -11.21 16.82 -4.40
N PRO A 129 -10.52 17.81 -4.98
CA PRO A 129 -9.48 17.55 -5.95
C PRO A 129 -8.31 16.79 -5.34
N ASN A 130 -8.14 16.75 -4.02
CA ASN A 130 -7.01 16.12 -3.34
C ASN A 130 -7.41 14.80 -2.69
N LEU A 131 -7.42 13.73 -3.48
CA LEU A 131 -7.74 12.40 -2.98
C LEU A 131 -6.52 11.77 -2.28
N LEU A 132 -6.63 11.50 -0.97
CA LEU A 132 -5.65 10.69 -0.25
C LEU A 132 -5.85 9.21 -0.56
N LEU A 133 -4.88 8.59 -1.22
CA LEU A 133 -4.80 7.16 -1.48
C LEU A 133 -3.82 6.51 -0.53
N GLY A 134 -4.30 5.55 0.27
CA GLY A 134 -3.46 4.70 1.12
C GLY A 134 -3.17 3.37 0.43
N TYR A 135 -1.89 3.01 0.31
CA TYR A 135 -1.45 1.79 -0.38
C TYR A 135 -1.10 0.69 0.61
N TRP A 136 -0.41 1.05 1.69
CA TRP A 136 0.09 0.10 2.69
C TRP A 136 -0.65 0.22 4.01
N VAL A 137 -0.88 -0.91 4.65
CA VAL A 137 -1.23 -0.99 6.08
C VAL A 137 0.00 -1.48 6.83
N THR A 138 0.53 -0.63 7.71
CA THR A 138 1.74 -0.90 8.49
C THR A 138 1.47 -0.70 9.97
N GLY A 139 2.26 -1.40 10.79
CA GLY A 139 2.23 -1.31 12.25
C GLY A 139 3.64 -1.20 12.80
N ARG A 140 3.74 -0.66 14.02
CA ARG A 140 5.00 -0.52 14.75
C ARG A 140 4.83 -0.96 16.19
N SER A 141 5.81 -1.70 16.71
CA SER A 141 5.93 -2.03 18.14
C SER A 141 7.38 -1.82 18.56
N GLY A 142 7.64 -0.78 19.34
CA GLY A 142 9.01 -0.31 19.61
C GLY A 142 9.73 0.07 18.32
N THR A 143 10.87 -0.57 18.04
CA THR A 143 11.61 -0.40 16.78
C THR A 143 11.16 -1.37 15.69
N SER A 144 10.40 -2.41 16.01
CA SER A 144 9.90 -3.36 15.01
C SER A 144 8.84 -2.70 14.13
N TRP A 145 8.97 -2.88 12.83
CA TRP A 145 8.08 -2.32 11.82
C TRP A 145 7.71 -3.39 10.79
N SER A 146 6.44 -3.46 10.44
CA SER A 146 5.95 -4.43 9.45
C SER A 146 4.69 -3.93 8.77
N GLY A 147 4.36 -4.49 7.61
CA GLY A 147 3.10 -4.19 6.94
C GLY A 147 2.90 -4.92 5.63
N LYS A 148 1.79 -4.60 4.98
CA LYS A 148 1.34 -5.22 3.74
C LYS A 148 0.77 -4.17 2.79
N LEU A 149 1.09 -4.29 1.50
CA LEU A 149 0.45 -3.54 0.44
C LEU A 149 -0.96 -4.11 0.26
N VAL A 150 -1.97 -3.28 0.49
CA VAL A 150 -3.38 -3.70 0.42
C VAL A 150 -4.05 -3.27 -0.88
N ASP A 151 -3.55 -2.19 -1.50
CA ASP A 151 -4.08 -1.68 -2.75
C ASP A 151 -2.98 -1.01 -3.57
N SER A 152 -2.95 -1.28 -4.88
CA SER A 152 -2.01 -0.65 -5.82
C SER A 152 -2.58 0.64 -6.43
N HIS A 153 -3.87 0.94 -6.23
CA HIS A 153 -4.63 2.04 -6.83
C HIS A 153 -4.48 2.12 -8.36
N ARG A 154 -4.44 0.94 -9.01
CA ARG A 154 -4.31 0.85 -10.47
C ARG A 154 -5.60 1.29 -11.16
N ALA A 155 -6.76 1.03 -10.56
CA ALA A 155 -8.05 1.43 -11.11
C ALA A 155 -8.19 2.96 -11.17
N GLU A 156 -7.54 3.66 -10.25
CA GLU A 156 -7.49 5.10 -10.10
C GLU A 156 -6.42 5.75 -10.98
N GLY A 157 -5.59 4.97 -11.68
CA GLY A 157 -4.48 5.47 -12.50
C GLY A 157 -3.36 6.13 -11.69
N ALA A 158 -3.37 5.95 -10.38
CA ALA A 158 -2.48 6.61 -9.44
C ALA A 158 -1.50 5.62 -8.83
N THR A 159 -0.66 5.02 -9.67
CA THR A 159 0.27 4.01 -9.21
C THR A 159 1.52 4.73 -8.66
N PHE A 160 1.96 4.40 -7.43
CA PHE A 160 3.18 4.94 -6.78
C PHE A 160 4.14 3.82 -6.33
N ASN A 161 3.64 2.58 -6.27
CA ASN A 161 4.36 1.39 -5.81
C ASN A 161 4.76 0.55 -7.02
N HIS A 162 6.01 0.68 -7.45
CA HIS A 162 6.48 0.15 -8.73
C HIS A 162 7.88 -0.46 -8.71
N PHE A 163 8.08 -1.29 -9.73
CA PHE A 163 9.35 -1.79 -10.20
C PHE A 163 9.60 -1.32 -11.63
N TYR A 164 10.80 -0.80 -11.92
CA TYR A 164 11.25 -0.56 -13.28
C TYR A 164 12.04 -1.78 -13.75
N GLY A 165 11.39 -2.61 -14.56
CA GLY A 165 11.96 -3.85 -15.09
C GLY A 165 12.17 -3.78 -16.59
N GLU A 166 12.68 -4.87 -17.16
CA GLU A 166 12.67 -5.03 -18.61
C GLU A 166 11.32 -5.60 -19.08
N LYS A 167 10.93 -5.32 -20.31
CA LYS A 167 9.78 -5.95 -20.95
C LYS A 167 10.22 -6.38 -22.34
N THR A 168 10.04 -7.66 -22.66
CA THR A 168 10.25 -8.15 -24.02
C THR A 168 9.28 -7.45 -24.97
N ILE A 169 9.79 -6.95 -26.09
CA ILE A 169 8.98 -6.22 -27.07
C ILE A 169 7.92 -7.14 -27.68
N VAL A 170 8.33 -8.36 -28.03
CA VAL A 170 7.44 -9.42 -28.52
C VAL A 170 7.57 -10.62 -27.60
N PRO A 171 6.55 -10.94 -26.78
CA PRO A 171 6.58 -12.13 -25.93
C PRO A 171 6.95 -13.38 -26.74
N CYS A 172 7.77 -14.23 -26.14
CA CYS A 172 8.19 -15.51 -26.70
C CYS A 172 9.04 -15.43 -27.98
N ARG A 173 9.53 -14.23 -28.32
CA ARG A 173 10.53 -14.03 -29.36
C ARG A 173 11.65 -13.14 -28.81
N ASN A 174 12.91 -13.51 -29.08
CA ASN A 174 14.06 -12.72 -28.63
C ASN A 174 14.31 -11.52 -29.56
N LEU A 175 13.37 -10.56 -29.56
CA LEU A 175 13.42 -9.36 -30.40
C LEU A 175 13.80 -8.10 -29.60
N GLY A 176 14.48 -8.30 -28.47
CA GLY A 176 14.91 -7.24 -27.57
C GLY A 176 13.92 -6.92 -26.45
N THR A 177 14.37 -6.05 -25.55
CA THR A 177 13.64 -5.59 -24.37
C THR A 177 13.61 -4.07 -24.31
N SER A 178 12.65 -3.53 -23.56
CA SER A 178 12.53 -2.11 -23.26
C SER A 178 12.26 -1.90 -21.77
N PRO A 179 12.78 -0.83 -21.13
CA PRO A 179 12.40 -0.47 -19.78
C PRO A 179 10.89 -0.28 -19.67
N PHE A 180 10.29 -0.88 -18.65
CA PHE A 180 8.85 -0.80 -18.42
C PHE A 180 8.54 -0.68 -16.93
N LEU A 181 7.47 0.07 -16.63
CA LEU A 181 6.98 0.25 -15.28
C LEU A 181 5.99 -0.86 -14.92
N TYR A 182 6.31 -1.61 -13.88
CA TYR A 182 5.45 -2.65 -13.34
C TYR A 182 4.87 -2.23 -11.99
N ALA A 183 3.55 -2.22 -11.88
CA ALA A 183 2.88 -2.06 -10.60
C ALA A 183 3.14 -3.27 -9.70
N VAL A 184 3.33 -3.02 -8.41
CA VAL A 184 3.48 -4.08 -7.40
C VAL A 184 2.10 -4.59 -7.00
N ASN A 185 1.95 -5.91 -6.90
CA ASN A 185 0.71 -6.54 -6.49
C ASN A 185 0.42 -6.32 -5.01
N ALA A 186 -0.85 -6.05 -4.70
CA ALA A 186 -1.36 -6.18 -3.34
C ALA A 186 -1.00 -7.57 -2.80
N GLY A 187 -0.56 -7.62 -1.53
CA GLY A 187 0.08 -8.82 -0.98
C GLY A 187 1.55 -8.64 -0.66
N ALA A 188 2.25 -7.70 -1.29
CA ALA A 188 3.63 -7.38 -0.95
C ALA A 188 3.76 -7.05 0.55
N THR A 189 4.85 -7.49 1.17
CA THR A 189 5.07 -7.36 2.61
C THR A 189 6.35 -6.60 2.90
N VAL A 190 6.36 -5.88 4.02
CA VAL A 190 7.55 -5.28 4.61
C VAL A 190 7.71 -5.76 6.05
N SER A 191 8.93 -6.03 6.47
CA SER A 191 9.25 -6.41 7.84
C SER A 191 10.68 -6.03 8.18
N GLY A 192 10.90 -5.49 9.38
CA GLY A 192 12.22 -5.10 9.83
C GLY A 192 12.17 -4.18 11.04
N ARG A 193 13.15 -3.28 11.12
CA ARG A 193 13.31 -2.33 12.21
C ARG A 193 13.46 -0.91 11.67
N VAL A 194 12.80 0.02 12.32
CA VAL A 194 12.95 1.47 12.13
C VAL A 194 13.09 2.10 13.52
N SER A 195 14.15 2.86 13.71
CA SER A 195 14.49 3.58 14.94
C SER A 195 14.85 5.03 14.60
N SER A 196 15.06 5.89 15.61
CA SER A 196 15.43 7.29 15.35
C SER A 196 16.75 7.46 14.59
N GLY A 197 17.69 6.51 14.72
CA GLY A 197 19.03 6.61 14.11
C GLY A 197 19.31 5.62 12.97
N SER A 198 18.50 4.58 12.80
CA SER A 198 18.72 3.56 11.77
C SER A 198 17.43 2.89 11.29
N ALA A 199 17.46 2.39 10.06
CA ALA A 199 16.40 1.58 9.49
C ALA A 199 17.01 0.41 8.73
N ALA A 200 16.49 -0.80 8.95
CA ALA A 200 16.91 -2.01 8.26
C ALA A 200 15.71 -2.93 8.11
N PHE A 201 15.35 -3.28 6.89
CA PHE A 201 14.12 -4.04 6.61
C PHE A 201 14.20 -4.81 5.31
N THR A 202 13.23 -5.71 5.12
CA THR A 202 13.05 -6.45 3.89
C THR A 202 11.66 -6.21 3.33
N ILE A 203 11.58 -5.93 2.02
CA ILE A 203 10.34 -5.92 1.24
C ILE A 203 10.31 -7.15 0.33
N ARG A 204 9.19 -7.85 0.27
CA ARG A 204 8.95 -8.98 -0.65
C ARG A 204 7.63 -8.82 -1.38
N GLY A 205 7.57 -9.20 -2.64
CA GLY A 205 6.32 -9.15 -3.40
C GLY A 205 6.48 -9.68 -4.82
N SER A 206 5.42 -9.50 -5.61
CA SER A 206 5.45 -9.68 -7.06
C SER A 206 4.87 -8.46 -7.77
N THR A 207 5.10 -8.38 -9.07
CA THR A 207 4.49 -7.36 -9.92
C THR A 207 3.18 -7.85 -10.53
N TYR A 208 2.35 -6.93 -10.99
CA TYR A 208 1.20 -7.24 -11.83
C TYR A 208 1.60 -8.11 -13.02
N GLY A 209 0.79 -9.15 -13.28
CA GLY A 209 1.11 -10.20 -14.25
C GLY A 209 2.16 -11.20 -13.77
N ASP A 210 2.61 -11.13 -12.52
CA ASP A 210 3.58 -12.04 -11.88
C ASP A 210 4.91 -12.26 -12.64
N ASN A 211 5.20 -11.43 -13.65
CA ASN A 211 6.44 -11.42 -14.43
C ASN A 211 7.69 -11.27 -13.57
N TYR A 212 7.55 -10.67 -12.38
CA TYR A 212 8.65 -10.48 -11.45
C TYR A 212 8.23 -10.82 -10.03
N ARG A 213 9.07 -11.59 -9.34
CA ARG A 213 9.05 -11.75 -7.89
C ARG A 213 10.31 -11.14 -7.32
N PHE A 214 10.20 -10.37 -6.25
CA PHE A 214 11.33 -9.63 -5.73
C PHE A 214 11.49 -9.77 -4.22
N ARG A 215 12.74 -9.64 -3.79
CA ARG A 215 13.15 -9.47 -2.40
C ARG A 215 14.18 -8.35 -2.33
N ILE A 216 13.87 -7.32 -1.56
CA ILE A 216 14.74 -6.17 -1.34
C ILE A 216 15.12 -6.14 0.13
N THR A 217 16.42 -6.12 0.43
CA THR A 217 16.94 -5.95 1.79
C THR A 217 17.65 -4.62 1.89
N PHE A 218 17.24 -3.77 2.83
CA PHE A 218 17.81 -2.45 3.08
C PHE A 218 18.53 -2.43 4.42
N GLY A 219 19.69 -1.78 4.46
CA GLY A 219 20.48 -1.52 5.66
C GLY A 219 21.67 -0.61 5.37
#